data_AF-A0A3A8L3A3-F1
#
_entry.id   AF-A0A3A8L3A3-F1
#
_cell.length_a   1.000
_cell.length_b   1.000
_cell.length_c   1.000
_cell.angle_alpha   90.00
_cell.angle_beta   90.00
_cell.angle_gamma   90.00
#
_symmetry.space_group_name_H-M   'P 1'
#
loop_
_entity.id
_entity.type
_entity.pdbx_description
1 polymer ?
#
loop_
_entity_poly.entity_id
_entity_poly.type
_entity_poly.pdbx_seq_one_letter_code
_entity_poly.pdbx_strand_id
1 'polypeptide(L)' 'GEWRSRMEPVREAARRLVARGVLDIVQGGRVVDASTARGPIRLRLRS' A
#
# COMPACT_ATOMS: atom_id res chain seq x y z
N GLY A 1 -1.11 14.77 14.44
CA GLY A 1 0.07 13.96 14.79
C GLY A 1 0.92 13.79 13.55
N GLU A 2 2.22 14.07 13.68
CA GLU A 2 3.22 14.13 12.61
C GLU A 2 3.21 12.92 11.64
N TRP A 3 2.80 11.73 12.13
CA TRP A 3 2.72 10.50 11.34
C TRP A 3 1.82 10.59 10.09
N ARG A 4 0.73 11.36 10.12
CA ARG A 4 -0.19 11.49 8.97
C ARG A 4 0.49 12.14 7.76
N SER A 5 1.40 13.09 8.01
CA SER A 5 2.16 13.78 6.94
C SER A 5 3.10 12.83 6.17
N ARG A 6 3.52 11.73 6.80
CA ARG A 6 4.42 10.72 6.21
C ARG A 6 3.70 9.68 5.36
N MET A 7 2.38 9.72 5.28
CA MET A 7 1.60 8.67 4.61
C MET A 7 1.81 8.64 3.10
N GLU A 8 2.05 9.77 2.44
CA GLU A 8 2.36 9.79 1.01
C GLU A 8 3.69 9.08 0.69
N PRO A 9 4.82 9.40 1.37
CA PRO A 9 6.07 8.64 1.24
C PRO A 9 5.91 7.13 1.47
N VAL A 10 5.14 6.74 2.49
CA VAL A 10 4.87 5.33 2.79
C VAL A 10 4.11 4.64 1.65
N ARG A 11 3.09 5.31 1.09
CA ARG A 11 2.33 4.79 -0.06
C ARG A 11 3.16 4.64 -1.30
N GLU A 12 4.10 5.55 -1.53
CA GLU A 12 5.03 5.47 -2.66
C GLU A 12 5.97 4.26 -2.52
N ALA A 13 6.55 4.06 -1.34
CA ALA A 13 7.38 2.89 -1.06
C ALA A 13 6.61 1.57 -1.23
N ALA A 14 5.37 1.52 -0.73
CA ALA A 14 4.51 0.36 -0.91
C ALA A 14 4.22 0.09 -2.41
N ARG A 15 3.87 1.13 -3.19
CA ARG A 15 3.65 0.99 -4.65
C ARG A 15 4.87 0.43 -5.38
N ARG A 16 6.08 0.86 -5.03
CA ARG A 16 7.32 0.30 -5.61
C ARG A 16 7.48 -1.18 -5.30
N LEU A 17 7.16 -1.60 -4.07
CA LEU A 17 7.26 -3.00 -3.68
C LEU A 17 6.16 -3.87 -4.32
N VAL A 18 4.96 -3.30 -4.57
CA VAL A 18 3.93 -3.95 -5.41
C VAL A 18 4.44 -4.16 -6.83
N ALA A 19 5.00 -3.12 -7.45
CA ALA A 19 5.55 -3.19 -8.81
C ALA A 19 6.68 -4.22 -8.94
N ARG A 20 7.46 -4.41 -7.87
CA ARG A 20 8.50 -5.45 -7.78
C ARG A 20 7.97 -6.85 -7.47
N GLY A 21 6.66 -7.03 -7.28
CA GLY A 21 6.06 -8.32 -6.93
C GLY A 21 6.29 -8.77 -5.48
N VAL A 22 6.84 -7.91 -4.61
CA VAL A 22 7.19 -8.27 -3.22
C VAL A 22 5.96 -8.31 -2.30
N LEU A 23 4.98 -7.46 -2.55
CA LEU A 23 3.79 -7.34 -1.70
C LEU A 23 2.53 -7.02 -2.48
N ASP A 24 1.39 -7.37 -1.90
CA ASP A 24 0.05 -6.95 -2.30
C ASP A 24 -0.44 -5.82 -1.39
N ILE A 25 -1.20 -4.89 -1.97
CA ILE A 25 -2.02 -3.95 -1.21
C ILE A 25 -3.46 -4.47 -1.15
N VAL A 26 -4.00 -4.54 0.06
CA VAL A 26 -5.31 -5.13 0.35
C VAL A 26 -6.23 -4.09 1.00
N GLN A 27 -7.48 -4.02 0.55
CA GLN A 27 -8.53 -3.21 1.15
C GLN A 27 -9.82 -4.03 1.21
N GLY A 28 -10.47 -4.04 2.38
CA GLY A 28 -11.66 -4.88 2.60
C GLY A 28 -11.39 -6.38 2.37
N GLY A 29 -10.17 -6.85 2.63
CA GLY A 29 -9.78 -8.25 2.41
C GLY A 29 -9.48 -8.65 0.97
N ARG A 30 -9.55 -7.70 0.01
CA ARG A 30 -9.29 -7.96 -1.42
C ARG A 30 -8.04 -7.22 -1.90
N VAL A 31 -7.28 -7.84 -2.79
CA VAL A 31 -6.17 -7.14 -3.48
C VAL A 31 -6.77 -6.02 -4.33
N VAL A 32 -6.21 -4.82 -4.24
CA VAL A 32 -6.64 -3.64 -4.98
C VAL A 32 -5.48 -3.01 -5.72
N ASP A 33 -5.79 -2.22 -6.75
CA ASP A 33 -4.79 -1.41 -7.43
C ASP A 33 -4.24 -0.33 -6.49
N ALA A 34 -2.93 -0.41 -6.26
CA ALA A 34 -2.17 0.45 -5.37
C ALA A 34 -2.15 1.93 -5.81
N SER A 35 -2.36 2.22 -7.09
CA SER A 35 -2.36 3.57 -7.64
C SER A 35 -3.68 4.32 -7.42
N THR A 36 -4.76 3.59 -7.17
CA THR A 36 -6.12 4.16 -7.05
C THR A 36 -6.76 3.96 -5.68
N ALA A 37 -6.20 3.09 -4.83
CA ALA A 37 -6.72 2.78 -3.51
C ALA A 37 -6.76 4.01 -2.57
N ARG A 38 -7.97 4.35 -2.10
CA ARG A 38 -8.24 5.46 -1.18
C ARG A 38 -8.56 4.95 0.22
N GLY A 39 -8.14 5.72 1.22
CA GLY A 39 -8.40 5.40 2.63
C GLY A 39 -7.49 4.30 3.18
N PRO A 40 -7.84 3.69 4.32
CA PRO A 40 -7.01 2.69 4.98
C PRO A 40 -6.74 1.46 4.11
N ILE A 41 -5.46 1.08 4.03
CA ILE A 41 -4.99 -0.10 3.30
C ILE A 41 -4.19 -1.02 4.22
N ARG A 42 -4.04 -2.28 3.81
CA ARG A 42 -3.14 -3.27 4.43
C ARG A 42 -2.07 -3.68 3.44
N LEU A 43 -0.87 -3.97 3.93
CA LEU A 43 0.22 -4.53 3.13
C LEU A 43 0.34 -6.02 3.48
N ARG A 44 0.44 -6.87 2.46
CA ARG A 44 0.62 -8.31 2.61
C ARG A 44 1.84 -8.74 1.81
N LEU A 45 2.79 -9.41 2.45
CA LEU A 45 3.92 -10.00 1.72
C LEU A 45 3.41 -11.08 0.77
N ARG A 46 3.95 -11.13 -0.45
CA ARG A 46 3.76 -12.27 -1.33
C ARG A 46 4.74 -13.37 -0.91
N SER A 47 4.21 -14.54 -0.62
CA SER A 47 4.96 -15.80 -0.43
C SER A 47 5.27 -16.44 -1.77
#